data_AF-A0A2V7R2V4-F1
#
_entry.id   AF-A0A2V7R2V4-F1
#
_cell.length_a   1.000
_cell.length_b   1.000
_cell.length_c   1.000
_cell.angle_alpha   90.00
_cell.angle_beta   90.00
_cell.angle_gamma   90.00
#
_symmetry.space_group_name_H-M   'P 1'
#
loop_
_entity.id
_entity.type
_entity.pdbx_description
1 polymer ?
#
loop_
_entity_poly.entity_id
_entity_poly.type
_entity_poly.pdbx_seq_one_letter_code
_entity_poly.pdbx_strand_id
1 'polypeptide(L)'
;MLKLAAAAVIAGFVSMGGWAVVTVKDLPEYFVAGQQYTLEFQVRQHGRTLLSGLRPELVIAPPAAREVVMPAVARSAAGAYAVTFTAPAAGDVRLTIRSGFGNNELRLYPQTVVAAGGSRPALPARDRGQMLFVAKGCNTCHANSDLTDRPENQVITVGPELGGRHLAREYVIQKMKNPSSQVMPDLGLSDADVAALAVFLSGDRAAASGGRGRGSR
;
A
#
# COMPACT_ATOMS: atom_id res chain seq x y z
N MET A 1 14.42 -38.91 -50.57
CA MET A 1 13.79 -37.63 -50.17
C MET A 1 12.93 -37.90 -48.95
N LEU A 2 13.40 -37.58 -47.74
CA LEU A 2 12.60 -37.71 -46.53
C LEU A 2 12.65 -36.36 -45.80
N LYS A 3 11.54 -35.62 -45.87
CA LYS A 3 11.43 -34.28 -45.30
C LYS A 3 11.29 -34.40 -43.78
N LEU A 4 12.16 -33.68 -43.07
CA LEU A 4 12.04 -33.44 -41.64
C LEU A 4 10.71 -32.73 -41.33
N ALA A 5 10.02 -33.19 -40.28
CA ALA A 5 9.02 -32.40 -39.58
C ALA A 5 9.41 -32.37 -38.10
N ALA A 6 10.21 -31.37 -37.73
CA ALA A 6 10.46 -31.05 -36.32
C ALA A 6 9.23 -30.29 -35.81
N ALA A 7 8.38 -30.96 -35.04
CA ALA A 7 7.31 -30.31 -34.30
C ALA A 7 7.93 -29.49 -33.16
N ALA A 8 8.01 -28.17 -33.34
CA ALA A 8 8.35 -27.25 -32.27
C ALA A 8 7.20 -27.24 -31.25
N VAL A 9 7.40 -27.92 -30.12
CA VAL A 9 6.54 -27.76 -28.95
C VAL A 9 6.84 -26.38 -28.38
N ILE A 10 6.01 -25.40 -28.74
CA ILE A 10 5.98 -24.11 -28.05
C ILE A 10 5.38 -24.41 -26.67
N ALA A 11 6.25 -24.70 -25.70
CA ALA A 11 5.87 -24.72 -24.30
C ALA A 11 5.49 -23.29 -23.91
N GLY A 12 4.21 -22.96 -24.04
CA GLY A 12 3.65 -21.80 -23.39
C GLY A 12 3.90 -21.95 -21.89
N PHE A 13 4.75 -21.10 -21.32
CA PHE A 13 4.78 -20.90 -19.88
C PHE A 13 3.40 -20.34 -19.50
N VAL A 14 2.48 -21.24 -19.18
CA VAL A 14 1.30 -20.87 -18.40
C VAL A 14 1.88 -20.34 -17.12
N SER A 15 1.88 -19.01 -16.95
CA SER A 15 2.14 -18.41 -15.66
C SER A 15 1.14 -19.06 -14.71
N MET A 16 1.60 -19.95 -13.83
CA MET A 16 0.82 -20.35 -12.67
C MET A 16 0.61 -19.06 -11.88
N GLY A 17 -0.50 -18.40 -12.19
CA GLY A 17 -0.74 -16.99 -11.93
C GLY A 17 -0.85 -16.75 -10.45
N GLY A 18 0.05 -15.92 -9.93
CA GLY A 18 -0.03 -15.42 -8.56
C GLY A 18 -0.54 -13.98 -8.54
N TRP A 19 -1.01 -13.56 -7.37
CA TRP A 19 -1.22 -12.15 -7.06
C TRP A 19 0.00 -11.60 -6.31
N ALA A 20 0.17 -10.28 -6.33
CA ALA A 20 1.23 -9.59 -5.61
C ALA A 20 0.69 -8.49 -4.70
N VAL A 21 1.39 -8.28 -3.60
CA VAL A 21 1.21 -7.12 -2.72
C VAL A 21 2.36 -6.17 -2.95
N VAL A 22 2.04 -4.91 -3.15
CA VAL A 22 3.00 -3.81 -3.10
C VAL A 22 2.86 -3.13 -1.73
N THR A 23 3.99 -2.90 -1.06
CA THR A 23 4.04 -2.20 0.23
C THR A 23 4.93 -0.98 0.08
N VAL A 24 4.35 0.22 0.19
CA VAL A 24 5.10 1.48 0.21
C VAL A 24 5.71 1.69 1.60
N LYS A 25 7.01 1.98 1.63
CA LYS A 25 7.76 2.08 2.89
C LYS A 25 7.45 3.37 3.63
N ASP A 26 7.77 4.53 3.07
CA ASP A 26 7.59 5.83 3.76
C ASP A 26 6.78 6.78 2.87
N LEU A 27 5.46 6.58 2.86
CA LEU A 27 4.56 7.48 2.12
C LEU A 27 4.37 8.78 2.93
N PRO A 28 4.72 9.97 2.41
CA PRO A 28 4.48 11.22 3.11
C PRO A 28 2.98 11.53 3.22
N GLU A 29 2.58 12.44 4.09
CA GLU A 29 1.17 12.89 4.18
C GLU A 29 0.76 13.77 3.01
N TYR A 30 1.73 14.47 2.42
CA TYR A 30 1.57 15.32 1.26
C TYR A 30 2.91 15.41 0.53
N PHE A 31 2.83 15.82 -0.74
CA PHE A 31 3.99 16.24 -1.51
C PHE A 31 4.01 17.76 -1.63
N VAL A 32 5.18 18.33 -1.89
CA VAL A 32 5.35 19.76 -2.15
C VAL A 32 5.67 19.94 -3.63
N ALA A 33 4.90 20.78 -4.33
CA ALA A 33 5.04 20.99 -5.76
C ALA A 33 6.49 21.35 -6.14
N GLY A 34 7.02 20.69 -7.18
CA GLY A 34 8.39 20.91 -7.67
C GLY A 34 9.50 20.32 -6.80
N GLN A 35 9.19 19.75 -5.63
CA GLN A 35 10.18 19.01 -4.84
C GLN A 35 10.36 17.59 -5.38
N GLN A 36 11.59 17.06 -5.27
CA GLN A 36 11.91 15.70 -5.65
C GLN A 36 11.66 14.74 -4.49
N TYR A 37 11.02 13.62 -4.78
CA TYR A 37 10.74 12.54 -3.83
C TYR A 37 11.25 11.22 -4.35
N THR A 38 11.62 10.33 -3.43
CA THR A 38 11.90 8.93 -3.73
C THR A 38 10.89 8.06 -2.99
N LEU A 39 10.05 7.33 -3.72
CA LEU A 39 9.16 6.33 -3.14
C LEU A 39 9.86 4.98 -3.18
N GLU A 40 10.12 4.43 -2.00
CA GLU A 40 10.58 3.05 -1.83
C GLU A 40 9.38 2.14 -1.58
N PHE A 41 9.39 0.97 -2.22
CA PHE A 41 8.36 -0.04 -2.03
C PHE A 41 8.94 -1.45 -2.20
N GLN A 42 8.19 -2.44 -1.71
CA GLN A 42 8.52 -3.84 -1.88
C GLN A 42 7.38 -4.58 -2.60
N VAL A 43 7.73 -5.59 -3.39
CA VAL A 43 6.77 -6.47 -4.07
C VAL A 43 6.86 -7.88 -3.49
N ARG A 44 5.72 -8.44 -3.09
CA ARG A 44 5.61 -9.82 -2.57
C ARG A 44 4.61 -10.66 -3.36
N GLN A 45 5.00 -11.85 -3.78
CA GLN A 45 4.04 -12.84 -4.26
C GLN A 45 3.22 -13.38 -3.09
N HIS A 46 1.90 -13.42 -3.28
CA HIS A 46 0.94 -13.90 -2.28
C HIS A 46 1.09 -13.20 -0.92
N GLY A 47 1.57 -11.95 -0.93
CA GLY A 47 1.83 -11.17 0.28
C GLY A 47 3.00 -11.68 1.13
N ARG A 48 3.78 -12.67 0.69
CA ARG A 48 4.84 -13.29 1.52
C ARG A 48 6.21 -13.27 0.88
N THR A 49 6.33 -13.84 -0.31
CA THR A 49 7.64 -14.07 -0.94
C THR A 49 8.11 -12.81 -1.65
N LEU A 50 9.21 -12.20 -1.20
CA LEU A 50 9.82 -11.05 -1.87
C LEU A 50 10.22 -11.41 -3.30
N LEU A 51 9.78 -10.60 -4.27
CA LEU A 51 10.04 -10.80 -5.69
C LEU A 51 11.08 -9.81 -6.21
N SER A 52 12.28 -10.31 -6.49
CA SER A 52 13.35 -9.55 -7.16
C SER A 52 13.29 -9.71 -8.69
N GLY A 53 14.03 -8.87 -9.43
CA GLY A 53 14.15 -8.98 -10.89
C GLY A 53 12.95 -8.47 -11.71
N LEU A 54 11.90 -8.00 -11.04
CA LEU A 54 10.78 -7.31 -11.68
C LEU A 54 11.19 -5.95 -12.27
N ARG A 55 10.31 -5.42 -13.14
CA ARG A 55 10.40 -4.07 -13.73
C ARG A 55 9.16 -3.25 -13.36
N PRO A 56 9.03 -2.81 -12.09
CA PRO A 56 7.88 -2.03 -11.68
C PRO A 56 7.93 -0.61 -12.24
N GLU A 57 6.76 0.02 -12.31
CA GLU A 57 6.59 1.39 -12.80
C GLU A 57 5.69 2.17 -11.84
N LEU A 58 5.96 3.47 -11.71
CA LEU A 58 5.04 4.43 -11.11
C LEU A 58 4.30 5.17 -12.22
N VAL A 59 2.98 5.18 -12.15
CA VAL A 59 2.12 6.03 -12.95
C VAL A 59 1.64 7.18 -12.08
N ILE A 60 1.89 8.39 -12.54
CA ILE A 60 1.47 9.64 -11.89
C ILE A 60 0.41 10.27 -12.78
N ALA A 61 -0.80 10.45 -12.25
CA ALA A 61 -1.93 11.04 -12.96
C ALA A 61 -2.40 12.32 -12.24
N PRO A 62 -1.92 13.50 -12.65
CA PRO A 62 -2.41 14.79 -12.16
C PRO A 62 -3.82 15.11 -12.69
N PRO A 63 -4.60 16.01 -12.05
CA PRO A 63 -5.98 16.28 -12.43
C PRO A 63 -6.16 16.87 -13.84
N ALA A 64 -5.23 17.74 -14.25
CA ALA A 64 -5.34 18.54 -15.47
C ALA A 64 -4.17 18.33 -16.45
N ALA A 65 -3.39 17.26 -16.26
CA ALA A 65 -2.23 16.96 -17.09
C ALA A 65 -2.22 15.50 -17.53
N ARG A 66 -1.45 15.20 -18.56
CA ARG A 66 -1.25 13.84 -19.03
C ARG A 66 -0.56 13.00 -17.96
N GLU A 67 -0.93 11.72 -17.88
CA GLU A 67 -0.23 10.77 -17.02
C GLU A 67 1.24 10.63 -17.43
N VAL A 68 2.09 10.46 -16.42
CA VAL A 68 3.53 10.23 -16.58
C VAL A 68 3.85 8.85 -16.00
N VAL A 69 4.58 8.04 -16.77
CA VAL A 69 5.05 6.72 -16.36
C VAL A 69 6.55 6.77 -16.12
N MET A 70 6.98 6.27 -14.97
CA MET A 70 8.38 6.30 -14.56
C MET A 70 8.83 4.89 -14.14
N PRO A 71 9.93 4.37 -14.70
CA PRO A 71 10.44 3.08 -14.27
C PRO A 71 11.01 3.18 -12.86
N ALA A 72 10.73 2.18 -12.03
CA ALA A 72 11.38 2.01 -10.74
C ALA A 72 12.66 1.17 -10.91
N VAL A 73 13.67 1.48 -10.09
CA VAL A 73 14.95 0.78 -10.06
C VAL A 73 15.01 -0.18 -8.87
N ALA A 74 15.65 -1.33 -9.04
CA ALA A 74 15.88 -2.27 -7.95
C ALA A 74 16.81 -1.66 -6.89
N ARG A 75 16.59 -2.05 -5.62
CA ARG A 75 17.46 -1.74 -4.48
C ARG A 75 18.19 -3.01 -4.02
N SER A 76 19.15 -2.84 -3.11
CA SER A 76 19.97 -3.95 -2.59
C SER A 76 19.18 -4.97 -1.79
N ALA A 77 18.12 -4.56 -1.08
CA ALA A 77 17.23 -5.45 -0.37
C ALA A 77 16.36 -6.25 -1.36
N ALA A 78 16.16 -7.55 -1.08
CA ALA A 78 15.35 -8.41 -1.93
C ALA A 78 13.93 -7.86 -2.13
N GLY A 79 13.46 -7.89 -3.37
CA GLY A 79 12.15 -7.37 -3.78
C GLY A 79 11.89 -5.89 -3.48
N ALA A 80 12.92 -5.11 -3.15
CA ALA A 80 12.81 -3.68 -2.92
C ALA A 80 13.12 -2.89 -4.20
N TYR A 81 12.31 -1.86 -4.43
CA TYR A 81 12.38 -0.99 -5.58
C TYR A 81 12.23 0.46 -5.13
N ALA A 82 12.71 1.38 -5.96
CA ALA A 82 12.48 2.79 -5.74
C ALA A 82 12.26 3.54 -7.05
N VAL A 83 11.45 4.57 -6.97
CA VAL A 83 11.23 5.51 -8.07
C VAL A 83 11.43 6.91 -7.55
N THR A 84 12.15 7.72 -8.31
CA THR A 84 12.40 9.13 -7.97
C THR A 84 11.63 9.99 -8.96
N PHE A 85 10.85 10.95 -8.46
CA PHE A 85 10.04 11.84 -9.28
C PHE A 85 9.98 13.24 -8.68
N THR A 86 9.66 14.22 -9.52
CA THR A 86 9.34 15.58 -9.07
C THR A 86 7.84 15.71 -8.92
N ALA A 87 7.38 16.13 -7.75
CA ALA A 87 5.95 16.31 -7.50
C ALA A 87 5.35 17.34 -8.48
N PRO A 88 4.16 17.08 -9.04
CA PRO A 88 3.52 17.95 -10.03
C PRO A 88 3.05 19.28 -9.42
N ALA A 89 2.30 20.06 -10.19
CA ALA A 89 1.63 21.25 -9.66
C ALA A 89 0.70 20.89 -8.48
N ALA A 90 0.41 21.88 -7.64
CA ALA A 90 -0.45 21.71 -6.48
C ALA A 90 -1.86 21.20 -6.84
N GLY A 91 -2.43 20.38 -5.98
CA GLY A 91 -3.67 19.65 -6.18
C GLY A 91 -3.53 18.16 -5.85
N ASP A 92 -4.61 17.41 -5.92
CA ASP A 92 -4.57 15.97 -5.65
C ASP A 92 -4.03 15.20 -6.85
N VAL A 93 -3.03 14.34 -6.63
CA VAL A 93 -2.45 13.47 -7.66
C VAL A 93 -2.76 12.01 -7.38
N ARG A 94 -3.14 11.26 -8.42
CA ARG A 94 -3.26 9.80 -8.29
C ARG A 94 -1.92 9.14 -8.59
N LEU A 95 -1.51 8.24 -7.70
CA LEU A 95 -0.30 7.44 -7.86
C LEU A 95 -0.68 5.96 -7.93
N THR A 96 -0.19 5.28 -8.98
CA THR A 96 -0.37 3.83 -9.16
C THR A 96 0.99 3.17 -9.34
N ILE A 97 1.29 2.15 -8.55
CA ILE A 97 2.50 1.34 -8.69
C ILE A 97 2.13 0.05 -9.42
N ARG A 98 2.59 -0.11 -10.65
CA ARG A 98 2.51 -1.37 -11.40
C ARG A 98 3.67 -2.25 -10.94
N SER A 99 3.37 -3.43 -10.42
CA SER A 99 4.39 -4.27 -9.78
C SER A 99 5.40 -4.89 -10.73
N GLY A 100 5.08 -4.98 -12.03
CA GLY A 100 5.85 -5.76 -13.00
C GLY A 100 5.68 -7.28 -12.84
N PHE A 101 4.76 -7.74 -11.98
CA PHE A 101 4.39 -9.14 -11.79
C PHE A 101 2.93 -9.37 -12.21
N GLY A 102 2.71 -9.88 -13.42
CA GLY A 102 1.38 -9.99 -14.02
C GLY A 102 0.69 -8.62 -14.11
N ASN A 103 -0.63 -8.58 -13.91
CA ASN A 103 -1.43 -7.34 -13.93
C ASN A 103 -1.62 -6.75 -12.52
N ASN A 104 -0.77 -7.11 -11.56
CA ASN A 104 -0.90 -6.64 -10.17
C ASN A 104 -0.40 -5.20 -10.05
N GLU A 105 -1.23 -4.33 -9.47
CA GLU A 105 -0.91 -2.94 -9.21
C GLU A 105 -1.46 -2.50 -7.85
N LEU A 106 -0.85 -1.45 -7.30
CA LEU A 106 -1.34 -0.74 -6.12
C LEU A 106 -1.70 0.69 -6.51
N ARG A 107 -2.98 1.01 -6.44
CA ARG A 107 -3.52 2.37 -6.52
C ARG A 107 -3.57 2.95 -5.11
N LEU A 108 -2.85 4.04 -4.90
CA LEU A 108 -2.92 4.78 -3.63
C LEU A 108 -4.18 5.65 -3.60
N TYR A 109 -4.57 6.09 -2.40
CA TYR A 109 -5.50 7.21 -2.29
C TYR A 109 -4.93 8.44 -3.04
N PRO A 110 -5.78 9.37 -3.51
CA PRO A 110 -5.30 10.65 -4.01
C PRO A 110 -4.35 11.28 -3.00
N GLN A 111 -3.18 11.69 -3.48
CA GLN A 111 -2.13 12.28 -2.67
C GLN A 111 -2.18 13.78 -2.84
N THR A 112 -2.25 14.52 -1.74
CA THR A 112 -2.28 15.98 -1.82
C THR A 112 -0.89 16.52 -2.16
N VAL A 113 -0.81 17.35 -3.19
CA VAL A 113 0.37 18.15 -3.50
C VAL A 113 0.10 19.60 -3.09
N VAL A 114 0.86 20.10 -2.11
CA VAL A 114 0.75 21.49 -1.66
C VAL A 114 1.67 22.40 -2.47
N ALA A 115 1.30 23.67 -2.58
CA ALA A 115 2.16 24.68 -3.20
C ALA A 115 3.47 24.84 -2.41
N ALA A 116 4.56 25.17 -3.12
CA ALA A 116 5.82 25.51 -2.47
C ALA A 116 5.64 26.72 -1.54
N GLY A 117 6.07 26.60 -0.29
CA GLY A 117 5.88 27.63 0.74
C GLY A 117 4.47 27.72 1.34
N GLY A 118 3.53 26.87 0.90
CA GLY A 118 2.17 26.83 1.44
C GLY A 118 2.06 26.17 2.82
N SER A 119 0.89 26.29 3.44
CA SER A 119 0.56 25.60 4.69
C SER A 119 0.59 24.08 4.50
N ARG A 120 1.11 23.38 5.49
CA ARG A 120 1.26 21.92 5.51
C ARG A 120 0.42 21.35 6.65
N PRO A 121 -0.91 21.26 6.50
CA PRO A 121 -1.74 20.73 7.56
C PRO A 121 -1.40 19.26 7.78
N ALA A 122 -1.30 18.86 9.04
CA ALA A 122 -1.17 17.45 9.39
C ALA A 122 -2.48 16.73 9.04
N LEU A 123 -2.36 15.53 8.48
CA LEU A 123 -3.53 14.71 8.17
C LEU A 123 -4.15 14.19 9.48
N PRO A 124 -5.48 14.19 9.65
CA PRO A 124 -6.10 13.58 10.82
C PRO A 124 -5.65 12.13 10.97
N ALA A 125 -5.37 11.69 12.20
CA ALA A 125 -4.72 10.39 12.44
C ALA A 125 -5.52 9.20 11.88
N ARG A 126 -6.85 9.29 11.85
CA ARG A 126 -7.73 8.29 11.23
C ARG A 126 -7.53 8.22 9.73
N ASP A 127 -7.50 9.37 9.06
CA ASP A 127 -7.32 9.47 7.61
C ASP A 127 -5.91 9.03 7.20
N ARG A 128 -4.91 9.38 8.01
CA ARG A 128 -3.55 8.84 7.86
C ARG A 128 -3.52 7.31 7.97
N GLY A 129 -4.23 6.75 8.95
CA GLY A 129 -4.36 5.30 9.10
C GLY A 129 -5.06 4.63 7.90
N GLN A 130 -6.14 5.22 7.38
CA GLN A 130 -6.83 4.74 6.19
C GLN A 130 -5.91 4.73 4.96
N MET A 131 -5.17 5.83 4.75
CA MET A 131 -4.23 5.93 3.64
C MET A 131 -3.12 4.88 3.76
N LEU A 132 -2.56 4.71 4.97
CA LEU A 132 -1.55 3.70 5.22
C LEU A 132 -2.07 2.28 5.04
N PHE A 133 -3.33 1.99 5.39
CA PHE A 133 -3.91 0.66 5.20
C PHE A 133 -3.84 0.20 3.74
N VAL A 134 -4.09 1.12 2.81
CA VAL A 134 -3.94 0.87 1.37
C VAL A 134 -2.47 0.89 0.96
N ALA A 135 -1.70 1.90 1.36
CA ALA A 135 -0.30 2.05 0.95
C ALA A 135 0.60 0.88 1.40
N LYS A 136 0.27 0.23 2.51
CA LYS A 136 0.96 -0.97 3.00
C LYS A 136 0.48 -2.27 2.34
N GLY A 137 -0.57 -2.19 1.51
CA GLY A 137 -1.17 -3.34 0.83
C GLY A 137 -2.04 -4.21 1.72
N CYS A 138 -2.46 -3.71 2.90
CA CYS A 138 -3.31 -4.48 3.82
C CYS A 138 -4.65 -4.85 3.17
N ASN A 139 -5.17 -3.96 2.33
CA ASN A 139 -6.44 -4.14 1.60
C ASN A 139 -6.40 -5.22 0.52
N THR A 140 -5.23 -5.76 0.15
CA THR A 140 -5.15 -6.92 -0.76
C THR A 140 -5.55 -8.21 -0.04
N CYS A 141 -5.11 -8.37 1.21
CA CYS A 141 -5.34 -9.58 2.01
C CYS A 141 -6.55 -9.47 2.93
N HIS A 142 -6.85 -8.27 3.41
CA HIS A 142 -7.94 -8.00 4.34
C HIS A 142 -8.98 -7.10 3.68
N ALA A 143 -10.20 -7.60 3.59
CA ALA A 143 -11.32 -6.72 3.32
C ALA A 143 -11.56 -5.81 4.54
N ASN A 144 -12.02 -4.58 4.26
CA ASN A 144 -12.29 -3.56 5.26
C ASN A 144 -13.42 -2.64 4.76
N SER A 145 -14.60 -2.78 5.34
CA SER A 145 -15.78 -1.95 5.03
C SER A 145 -15.68 -0.49 5.50
N ASP A 146 -14.74 -0.15 6.37
CA ASP A 146 -14.59 1.21 6.91
C ASP A 146 -13.76 2.13 5.99
N LEU A 147 -13.20 1.58 4.91
CA LEU A 147 -12.49 2.34 3.88
C LEU A 147 -13.48 3.23 3.11
N THR A 148 -13.32 4.54 3.25
CA THR A 148 -14.13 5.54 2.51
C THR A 148 -13.42 5.90 1.20
N ASP A 149 -14.15 6.00 0.08
CA ASP A 149 -13.59 6.35 -1.24
C ASP A 149 -12.39 5.49 -1.68
N ARG A 150 -12.44 4.19 -1.35
CA ARG A 150 -11.32 3.27 -1.55
C ARG A 150 -10.88 3.22 -3.02
N PRO A 151 -9.57 3.28 -3.31
CA PRO A 151 -9.07 3.02 -4.67
C PRO A 151 -9.40 1.60 -5.10
N GLU A 152 -9.66 1.43 -6.40
CA GLU A 152 -9.95 0.13 -7.03
C GLU A 152 -8.69 -0.75 -7.07
N ASN A 153 -8.41 -1.42 -5.96
CA ASN A 153 -7.35 -2.41 -5.84
C ASN A 153 -7.92 -3.82 -5.83
N GLN A 154 -7.13 -4.80 -6.28
CA GLN A 154 -7.50 -6.20 -6.16
C GLN A 154 -7.57 -6.62 -4.68
N VAL A 155 -8.68 -7.25 -4.30
CA VAL A 155 -8.89 -7.82 -2.96
C VAL A 155 -9.04 -9.34 -3.11
N ILE A 156 -8.09 -10.09 -2.54
CA ILE A 156 -8.07 -11.56 -2.60
C ILE A 156 -8.73 -12.18 -1.37
N THR A 157 -8.79 -11.43 -0.26
CA THR A 157 -9.36 -11.88 1.04
C THR A 157 -8.74 -13.19 1.53
N VAL A 158 -7.56 -13.08 2.12
CA VAL A 158 -6.83 -14.19 2.76
C VAL A 158 -6.95 -14.12 4.28
N GLY A 159 -6.90 -12.90 4.83
CA GLY A 159 -7.09 -12.64 6.25
C GLY A 159 -8.55 -12.37 6.59
N PRO A 160 -8.90 -12.29 7.88
CA PRO A 160 -10.24 -11.93 8.30
C PRO A 160 -10.62 -10.51 7.83
N GLU A 161 -11.91 -10.30 7.59
CA GLU A 161 -12.53 -8.98 7.46
C GLU A 161 -12.20 -8.12 8.70
N LEU A 162 -11.88 -6.85 8.48
CA LEU A 162 -11.44 -5.93 9.53
C LEU A 162 -12.41 -4.76 9.77
N GLY A 163 -13.25 -4.41 8.80
CA GLY A 163 -14.18 -3.28 8.91
C GLY A 163 -15.32 -3.53 9.90
N GLY A 164 -15.81 -2.47 10.55
CA GLY A 164 -16.89 -2.49 11.53
C GLY A 164 -16.58 -3.23 12.83
N ARG A 165 -15.38 -3.81 12.97
CA ARG A 165 -15.01 -4.62 14.14
C ARG A 165 -14.57 -3.79 15.33
N HIS A 166 -14.07 -2.57 15.07
CA HIS A 166 -13.59 -1.63 16.10
C HIS A 166 -12.73 -2.33 17.16
N LEU A 167 -11.64 -2.95 16.67
CA LEU A 167 -10.75 -3.79 17.45
C LEU A 167 -10.08 -3.00 18.57
N ALA A 168 -9.69 -3.65 19.66
CA ALA A 168 -8.91 -2.99 20.70
C ALA A 168 -7.57 -2.50 20.13
N ARG A 169 -7.19 -1.25 20.42
CA ARG A 169 -6.00 -0.61 19.85
C ARG A 169 -4.73 -1.41 20.13
N GLU A 170 -4.58 -1.88 21.37
CA GLU A 170 -3.42 -2.64 21.82
C GLU A 170 -3.34 -3.98 21.08
N TYR A 171 -4.49 -4.62 20.84
CA TYR A 171 -4.55 -5.85 20.05
C TYR A 171 -4.07 -5.61 18.61
N VAL A 172 -4.52 -4.52 17.98
CA VAL A 172 -4.11 -4.14 16.61
C VAL A 172 -2.60 -3.88 16.55
N ILE A 173 -2.06 -3.11 17.50
CA ILE A 173 -0.61 -2.81 17.59
C ILE A 173 0.19 -4.11 17.75
N GLN A 174 -0.21 -4.99 18.67
CA GLN A 174 0.49 -6.25 18.91
C GLN A 174 0.45 -7.16 17.67
N LYS A 175 -0.67 -7.24 16.96
CA LYS A 175 -0.77 -8.04 15.73
C LYS A 175 0.08 -7.52 14.59
N MET A 176 0.26 -6.20 14.46
CA MET A 176 1.11 -5.62 13.42
C MET A 176 2.60 -5.75 13.73
N LYS A 177 3.00 -5.58 15.00
CA LYS A 177 4.41 -5.73 15.42
C LYS A 177 4.87 -7.19 15.46
N ASN A 178 3.96 -8.08 15.85
CA ASN A 178 4.23 -9.50 16.02
C ASN A 178 3.16 -10.31 15.28
N PRO A 179 3.20 -10.33 13.93
CA PRO A 179 2.27 -11.16 13.17
C PRO A 179 2.54 -12.63 13.48
N SER A 180 1.70 -13.21 14.34
CA SER A 180 1.88 -14.56 14.87
C SER A 180 1.49 -15.68 13.88
N SER A 181 1.37 -15.35 12.59
CA SER A 181 0.86 -16.25 11.57
C SER A 181 1.87 -16.34 10.44
N GLN A 182 2.05 -17.55 9.90
CA GLN A 182 2.77 -17.74 8.65
C GLN A 182 2.10 -16.98 7.49
N VAL A 183 0.82 -16.61 7.60
CA VAL A 183 0.03 -16.01 6.52
C VAL A 183 0.20 -14.49 6.41
N MET A 184 0.14 -13.77 7.54
CA MET A 184 0.35 -12.32 7.54
C MET A 184 1.85 -12.04 7.65
N PRO A 185 2.47 -11.39 6.64
CA PRO A 185 3.90 -11.09 6.69
C PRO A 185 4.22 -10.02 7.75
N ASP A 186 5.47 -10.00 8.19
CA ASP A 186 6.05 -8.79 8.75
C ASP A 186 6.32 -7.80 7.61
N LEU A 187 5.74 -6.60 7.73
CA LEU A 187 5.87 -5.51 6.77
C LEU A 187 6.94 -4.48 7.20
N GLY A 188 7.58 -4.65 8.35
CA GLY A 188 8.59 -3.72 8.86
C GLY A 188 8.02 -2.33 9.12
N LEU A 189 6.79 -2.25 9.63
CA LEU A 189 6.10 -0.98 9.86
C LEU A 189 6.80 -0.16 10.95
N SER A 190 6.90 1.16 10.74
CA SER A 190 7.37 2.07 11.76
C SER A 190 6.37 2.19 12.92
N ASP A 191 6.83 2.62 14.09
CA ASP A 191 5.93 2.88 15.24
C ASP A 191 4.84 3.91 14.92
N ALA A 192 5.17 4.93 14.11
CA ALA A 192 4.23 5.95 13.67
C ALA A 192 3.14 5.36 12.76
N ASP A 193 3.53 4.51 11.80
CA ASP A 193 2.56 3.84 10.91
C ASP A 193 1.66 2.89 11.71
N VAL A 194 2.23 2.11 12.62
CA VAL A 194 1.49 1.21 13.51
C VAL A 194 0.48 1.99 14.35
N ALA A 195 0.86 3.14 14.90
CA ALA A 195 -0.02 3.98 15.69
C ALA A 195 -1.20 4.52 14.88
N ALA A 196 -0.95 5.03 13.67
CA ALA A 196 -1.97 5.56 12.77
C ALA A 196 -2.93 4.47 12.25
N LEU A 197 -2.39 3.32 11.81
CA LEU A 197 -3.17 2.15 11.43
C LEU A 197 -4.07 1.67 12.59
N ALA A 198 -3.55 1.69 13.82
CA ALA A 198 -4.34 1.33 14.98
C ALA A 198 -5.44 2.34 15.30
N VAL A 199 -5.26 3.65 15.01
CA VAL A 199 -6.36 4.64 15.07
C VAL A 199 -7.48 4.22 14.14
N PHE A 200 -7.14 3.97 12.87
CA PHE A 200 -8.11 3.65 11.84
C PHE A 200 -8.88 2.35 12.15
N LEU A 201 -8.17 1.27 12.48
CA LEU A 201 -8.78 -0.06 12.70
C LEU A 201 -9.56 -0.19 14.02
N SER A 202 -9.30 0.68 14.99
CA SER A 202 -10.03 0.68 16.28
C SER A 202 -11.32 1.50 16.20
N GLY A 203 -11.45 2.40 15.22
CA GLY A 203 -12.50 3.42 15.18
C GLY A 203 -12.49 4.33 16.42
N ASP A 204 -13.63 4.97 16.70
CA ASP A 204 -13.78 5.92 17.82
C ASP A 204 -13.78 5.26 19.21
N ARG A 205 -13.67 3.92 19.27
CA ARG A 205 -13.66 3.15 20.53
C ARG A 205 -12.47 3.45 21.43
N ALA A 206 -11.47 4.19 20.94
CA ALA A 206 -10.38 4.74 21.75
C ALA A 206 -10.86 5.69 22.87
N ALA A 207 -12.07 6.26 22.77
CA ALA A 207 -12.64 7.12 23.82
C ALA A 207 -13.39 6.34 24.93
N ALA A 208 -13.76 5.08 24.72
CA ALA A 208 -14.71 4.38 25.59
C ALA A 208 -14.06 3.61 26.77
N SER A 209 -12.74 3.48 26.82
CA SER A 209 -12.03 2.79 27.91
C SER A 209 -11.56 3.72 29.04
N GLY A 210 -11.75 5.05 28.92
CA GLY A 210 -11.32 6.04 29.93
C GLY A 210 -12.41 6.55 30.88
N GLY A 211 -13.67 6.09 30.73
CA GLY A 211 -14.83 6.69 31.42
C GLY A 211 -15.63 5.72 32.28
N ARG A 212 -15.02 5.05 33.26
CA ARG A 212 -15.77 4.46 34.39
C ARG A 212 -15.05 4.71 35.70
N GLY A 213 -15.22 5.93 36.22
CA GLY A 213 -14.89 6.30 37.59
C GLY A 213 -15.64 7.58 37.98
N ARG A 214 -16.41 7.49 39.08
CA ARG A 214 -17.34 8.47 39.69
C ARG A 214 -18.73 8.51 39.04
N GLY A 215 -19.84 8.29 39.75
CA GLY A 215 -20.06 8.05 41.18
C GLY A 215 -21.55 8.28 41.45
N SER A 216 -22.20 7.35 42.14
CA SER A 216 -23.49 7.58 42.81
C SER A 216 -23.84 6.36 43.66
N ARG A 217 -23.52 6.44 44.95
CA ARG A 217 -24.38 6.14 46.10
C ARG A 217 -23.72 6.69 47.36
#